data_AF-A0A8J6E7Q0-F1
#
_entry.id   AF-A0A8J6E7Q0-F1
#
_cell.length_a   1.000
_cell.length_b   1.000
_cell.length_c   1.000
_cell.angle_alpha   90.00
_cell.angle_beta   90.00
_cell.angle_gamma   90.00
#
_symmetry.space_group_name_H-M   'P 1'
#
loop_
_entity.id
_entity.type
_entity.pdbx_description
1 polymer ?
#
loop_
_entity_poly.entity_id
_entity_poly.type
_entity_poly.pdbx_seq_one_letter_code
_entity_poly.pdbx_strand_id
1 'polypeptide(L)'
;MTRVLCLFQLLYFLLSALSLIICVLAVAFAAHHYNQITKYTCKMEAESCQCTLDPSDPLSRTFLYQHVADCDTVTTTIKLFVLLQMSLNLLLALVCLVACFVMWNHRYQVFYVGMWLQGSSAHGTPQQKV
;
A
#
# COMPACT_ATOMS: atom_id res chain seq x y z
N MET A 1 -31.38 -11.68 -7.58
CA MET A 1 -30.82 -10.39 -7.15
C MET A 1 -29.81 -10.54 -6.00
N THR A 2 -30.12 -11.30 -4.95
CA THR A 2 -29.28 -11.48 -3.74
C THR A 2 -27.89 -12.11 -3.98
N ARG A 3 -27.75 -13.04 -4.93
CA ARG A 3 -26.46 -13.67 -5.28
C ARG A 3 -25.48 -12.70 -5.92
N VAL A 4 -25.98 -11.75 -6.72
CA VAL A 4 -25.15 -10.77 -7.45
C VAL A 4 -24.54 -9.75 -6.49
N LEU A 5 -25.31 -9.29 -5.49
CA LEU A 5 -24.83 -8.35 -4.46
C LEU A 5 -23.67 -8.95 -3.62
N CYS A 6 -23.73 -10.25 -3.32
CA CYS A 6 -22.70 -10.97 -2.58
C CYS A 6 -21.37 -11.06 -3.36
N LEU A 7 -21.44 -11.28 -4.68
CA LEU A 7 -20.26 -11.29 -5.55
C LEU A 7 -19.60 -9.91 -5.62
N PHE A 8 -20.39 -8.85 -5.74
CA PHE A 8 -19.84 -7.47 -5.74
C PHE A 8 -19.15 -7.11 -4.43
N GLN A 9 -19.73 -7.46 -3.29
CA GLN A 9 -19.10 -7.24 -1.97
C GLN A 9 -17.79 -8.02 -1.82
N LEU A 10 -17.75 -9.28 -2.27
CA LEU A 10 -16.54 -10.11 -2.24
C LEU A 10 -15.45 -9.54 -3.15
N LEU A 11 -15.81 -9.15 -4.38
CA LEU A 11 -14.88 -8.54 -5.33
C LEU A 11 -14.29 -7.24 -4.78
N TYR A 12 -15.12 -6.37 -4.18
CA TYR A 12 -14.65 -5.12 -3.57
C TYR A 12 -13.65 -5.37 -2.43
N PHE A 13 -13.93 -6.35 -1.57
CA PHE A 13 -13.02 -6.74 -0.49
C PHE A 13 -11.68 -7.25 -1.02
N LEU A 14 -11.71 -8.14 -2.03
CA LEU A 14 -10.50 -8.68 -2.65
C LEU A 14 -9.69 -7.59 -3.36
N LEU A 15 -10.34 -6.73 -4.13
CA LEU A 15 -9.69 -5.60 -4.81
C LEU A 15 -9.05 -4.65 -3.81
N SER A 16 -9.73 -4.37 -2.69
CA SER A 16 -9.19 -3.52 -1.62
C SER A 16 -7.98 -4.17 -0.94
N ALA A 17 -8.03 -5.47 -0.66
CA ALA A 17 -6.92 -6.22 -0.08
C ALA A 17 -5.70 -6.28 -1.03
N LEU A 18 -5.93 -6.56 -2.32
CA LEU A 18 -4.88 -6.55 -3.33
C LEU A 18 -4.26 -5.16 -3.50
N SER A 19 -5.10 -4.12 -3.53
CA SER A 19 -4.63 -2.72 -3.61
C SER A 19 -3.76 -2.37 -2.41
N LEU A 20 -4.12 -2.80 -1.20
CA LEU A 20 -3.32 -2.61 0.00
C LEU A 20 -1.94 -3.26 -0.13
N ILE A 21 -1.87 -4.52 -0.60
CA ILE A 21 -0.60 -5.22 -0.83
C ILE A 21 0.26 -4.45 -1.84
N ILE A 22 -0.33 -4.05 -2.98
CA ILE A 22 0.37 -3.30 -4.03
C ILE A 22 0.90 -1.97 -3.48
N CYS A 23 0.10 -1.24 -2.71
CA CYS A 23 0.53 0.03 -2.12
C CYS A 23 1.69 -0.15 -1.15
N VAL A 24 1.65 -1.18 -0.28
CA VAL A 24 2.74 -1.47 0.66
C VAL A 24 4.01 -1.85 -0.08
N LEU A 25 3.92 -2.69 -1.13
CA LEU A 25 5.07 -3.03 -1.96
C LEU A 25 5.65 -1.82 -2.67
N ALA A 26 4.80 -0.93 -3.20
CA ALA A 26 5.23 0.31 -3.85
C ALA A 26 5.97 1.23 -2.88
N VAL A 27 5.48 1.36 -1.63
CA VAL A 27 6.16 2.14 -0.59
C VAL A 27 7.51 1.52 -0.22
N ALA A 28 7.57 0.19 -0.04
CA ALA A 28 8.83 -0.49 0.28
C ALA A 28 9.89 -0.32 -0.81
N PHE A 29 9.47 -0.44 -2.08
CA PHE A 29 10.34 -0.22 -3.23
C PHE A 29 10.82 1.23 -3.31
N ALA A 30 9.90 2.19 -3.18
CA ALA A 30 10.24 3.61 -3.13
C ALA A 30 11.23 3.91 -1.98
N ALA A 31 11.06 3.28 -0.81
CA ALA A 31 11.93 3.48 0.35
C ALA A 31 13.33 2.93 0.12
N HIS A 32 13.41 1.76 -0.50
CA HIS A 32 14.67 1.20 -0.94
C HIS A 32 15.38 2.15 -1.91
N HIS A 33 14.69 2.61 -2.96
CA HIS A 33 15.25 3.54 -3.94
C HIS A 33 15.67 4.87 -3.33
N TYR A 34 14.87 5.43 -2.43
CA TYR A 34 15.20 6.66 -1.73
C TYR A 34 16.51 6.52 -0.95
N ASN A 35 16.67 5.43 -0.19
CA ASN A 35 17.90 5.14 0.55
C ASN A 35 19.12 4.97 -0.37
N GLN A 36 18.92 4.36 -1.55
CA GLN A 36 20.00 4.25 -2.53
C GLN A 36 20.37 5.63 -3.09
N ILE A 37 19.39 6.45 -3.47
CA ILE A 37 19.61 7.82 -4.00
C ILE A 37 20.37 8.69 -2.99
N THR A 38 20.08 8.58 -1.69
CA THR A 38 20.77 9.35 -0.65
C THR A 38 22.23 8.96 -0.43
N LYS A 39 22.64 7.76 -0.87
CA LYS A 39 24.03 7.32 -0.78
C LYS A 39 24.89 7.79 -1.96
N TYR A 40 24.28 8.14 -3.09
CA TYR A 40 25.04 8.68 -4.22
C TYR A 40 25.53 10.09 -3.91
N THR A 41 26.82 10.31 -4.13
CA THR A 41 27.43 11.64 -4.15
C THR A 41 27.45 12.12 -5.59
N CYS A 42 26.68 13.16 -5.88
CA CYS A 42 26.63 13.76 -7.20
C CYS A 42 27.51 15.02 -7.27
N LYS A 43 28.29 15.14 -8.34
CA LYS A 43 29.14 16.29 -8.62
C LYS A 43 28.90 16.79 -10.04
N MET A 44 29.00 18.11 -10.20
CA MET A 44 28.94 18.74 -11.50
C MET A 44 30.32 18.65 -12.17
N GLU A 45 30.38 18.12 -13.38
CA GLU A 45 31.60 18.05 -14.18
C GLU A 45 31.32 18.54 -15.61
N ALA A 46 31.85 19.72 -15.91
CA ALA A 46 31.55 20.50 -17.12
C ALA A 46 30.04 20.70 -17.33
N GLU A 47 29.45 20.05 -18.34
CA GLU A 47 28.00 20.12 -18.68
C GLU A 47 27.25 18.81 -18.33
N SER A 48 27.85 17.99 -17.46
CA SER A 48 27.29 16.72 -17.03
C SER A 48 27.27 16.60 -15.52
N CYS A 49 26.20 16.01 -15.01
CA CYS A 49 26.03 15.67 -13.60
C CYS A 49 26.42 14.21 -13.42
N GLN A 50 27.50 13.96 -12.66
CA GLN A 50 28.01 12.61 -12.38
C GLN A 50 27.66 12.21 -10.96
N CYS A 51 26.90 11.12 -10.81
CA CYS A 51 26.53 10.55 -9.53
C CYS A 51 27.25 9.23 -9.29
N THR A 52 28.08 9.18 -8.24
CA THR A 52 28.88 7.99 -7.86
C THR A 52 28.45 7.50 -6.49
N LEU A 53 28.37 6.18 -6.29
CA LEU A 53 27.98 5.60 -5.00
C LEU A 53 29.05 5.80 -3.93
N ASP A 54 30.31 5.56 -4.27
CA ASP A 54 31.47 5.85 -3.42
C ASP A 54 32.58 6.49 -4.27
N PRO A 55 32.92 7.77 -4.05
CA PRO A 55 33.97 8.45 -4.80
C PRO A 55 35.39 7.94 -4.46
N SER A 56 35.56 7.16 -3.39
CA SER A 56 36.83 6.55 -2.99
C SER A 56 37.17 5.30 -3.81
N ASP A 57 36.14 4.62 -4.33
CA ASP A 57 36.26 3.33 -4.97
C ASP A 57 36.31 3.47 -6.50
N PRO A 58 37.41 3.10 -7.17
CA PRO A 58 37.57 3.28 -8.61
C PRO A 58 36.68 2.35 -9.46
N LEU A 59 36.07 1.32 -8.86
CA LEU A 59 35.10 0.44 -9.52
C LEU A 59 33.64 0.81 -9.21
N SER A 60 33.41 1.90 -8.48
CA SER A 60 32.06 2.30 -8.09
C SER A 60 31.25 2.75 -9.30
N ARG A 61 29.98 2.36 -9.34
CA ARG A 61 29.10 2.64 -10.48
C ARG A 61 28.80 4.14 -10.56
N THR A 62 29.18 4.73 -11.69
CA THR A 62 28.92 6.14 -12.03
C THR A 62 27.70 6.26 -12.94
N PHE A 63 26.82 7.22 -12.65
CA PHE A 63 25.69 7.59 -13.50
C PHE A 63 25.92 8.99 -14.06
N LEU A 64 25.84 9.12 -15.39
CA LEU A 64 26.02 10.37 -16.11
C LEU A 64 24.66 10.91 -16.56
N TYR A 65 24.30 12.09 -16.08
CA TYR A 65 23.18 12.87 -16.58
C TYR A 65 23.73 13.99 -17.46
N GLN A 66 23.42 13.96 -18.76
CA GLN A 66 23.89 14.95 -19.72
C GLN A 66 22.91 16.13 -19.84
N HIS A 67 23.41 17.30 -20.25
CA HIS A 67 22.61 18.51 -20.50
C HIS A 67 21.83 19.01 -19.28
N VAL A 68 22.45 18.96 -18.11
CA VAL A 68 21.86 19.45 -16.86
C VAL A 68 22.55 20.74 -16.47
N ALA A 69 21.78 21.80 -16.19
CA ALA A 69 22.32 23.08 -15.74
C ALA A 69 22.74 23.05 -14.25
N ASP A 70 22.06 22.23 -13.45
CA ASP A 70 22.40 21.99 -12.05
C ASP A 70 22.04 20.56 -11.62
N CYS A 71 23.01 19.88 -11.02
CA CYS A 71 22.92 18.50 -10.55
C CYS A 71 21.97 18.40 -9.35
N ASP A 72 21.94 19.43 -8.48
CA ASP A 72 21.11 19.43 -7.28
C ASP A 72 19.62 19.50 -7.62
N THR A 73 19.26 20.25 -8.67
CA THR A 73 17.87 20.35 -9.14
C THR A 73 17.33 18.98 -9.57
N VAL A 74 18.10 18.20 -10.33
CA VAL A 74 17.67 16.86 -10.79
C VAL A 74 17.59 15.88 -9.63
N THR A 75 18.63 15.81 -8.79
CA THR A 75 18.64 14.87 -7.67
C THR A 75 17.54 15.19 -6.66
N THR A 76 17.32 16.47 -6.37
CA THR A 76 16.26 16.92 -5.44
C THR A 76 14.87 16.65 -6.02
N THR A 77 14.65 16.91 -7.31
CA THR A 77 13.36 16.63 -7.96
C THR A 77 13.03 15.13 -7.93
N ILE A 78 14.00 14.25 -8.22
CA ILE A 78 13.81 12.79 -8.14
C ILE A 78 13.47 12.38 -6.70
N LYS A 79 14.18 12.90 -5.69
CA LYS A 79 13.88 12.62 -4.27
C LYS A 79 12.46 13.05 -3.91
N LEU A 80 12.03 14.24 -4.34
CA LEU A 80 10.69 14.76 -4.08
C LEU A 80 9.60 13.88 -4.72
N PHE A 81 9.78 13.44 -5.96
CA PHE A 81 8.81 12.55 -6.61
C PHE A 81 8.70 11.19 -5.91
N VAL A 82 9.82 10.63 -5.45
CA VAL A 82 9.81 9.37 -4.69
C VAL A 82 9.08 9.55 -3.35
N LEU A 83 9.31 10.66 -2.64
CA LEU A 83 8.59 10.98 -1.39
C LEU A 83 7.09 11.20 -1.64
N LEU A 84 6.74 11.89 -2.72
CA LEU A 84 5.35 12.09 -3.11
C LEU A 84 4.68 10.74 -3.40
N GLN A 85 5.33 9.86 -4.16
CA GLN A 85 4.83 8.52 -4.44
C GLN A 85 4.60 7.71 -3.17
N MET A 86 5.53 7.74 -2.20
CA MET A 86 5.33 7.07 -0.91
C MET A 86 4.09 7.61 -0.19
N SER A 87 3.96 8.93 -0.11
CA SER A 87 2.85 9.57 0.61
C SER A 87 1.49 9.20 0.00
N LEU A 88 1.36 9.25 -1.32
CA LEU A 88 0.13 8.91 -2.02
C LEU A 88 -0.22 7.42 -1.89
N ASN A 89 0.77 6.52 -1.98
CA ASN A 89 0.54 5.09 -1.78
C ASN A 89 0.16 4.76 -0.33
N LEU A 90 0.74 5.46 0.67
CA LEU A 90 0.34 5.32 2.07
C LEU A 90 -1.09 5.79 2.31
N LEU A 91 -1.47 6.94 1.75
CA LEU A 91 -2.84 7.45 1.82
C LEU A 91 -3.83 6.45 1.21
N LEU A 92 -3.52 5.90 0.03
CA LEU A 92 -4.35 4.89 -0.60
C LEU A 92 -4.42 3.59 0.23
N ALA A 93 -3.29 3.14 0.78
CA ALA A 93 -3.27 1.96 1.66
C ALA A 93 -4.16 2.14 2.90
N LEU A 94 -4.17 3.33 3.50
CA LEU A 94 -5.05 3.66 4.63
C LEU A 94 -6.52 3.59 4.22
N VAL A 95 -6.89 4.16 3.07
CA VAL A 95 -8.26 4.10 2.54
C VAL A 95 -8.67 2.65 2.28
N CYS A 96 -7.80 1.84 1.65
CA CYS A 96 -8.04 0.41 1.42
C CYS A 96 -8.17 -0.38 2.73
N LEU A 97 -7.37 -0.05 3.75
CA LEU A 97 -7.44 -0.69 5.07
C LEU A 97 -8.77 -0.38 5.76
N VAL A 98 -9.21 0.89 5.74
CA VAL A 98 -10.51 1.30 6.28
C VAL A 98 -11.64 0.60 5.55
N ALA A 99 -11.60 0.54 4.21
CA ALA A 99 -12.61 -0.17 3.42
C ALA A 99 -12.66 -1.67 3.76
N CYS A 100 -11.51 -2.33 3.87
CA CYS A 100 -11.42 -3.72 4.32
C CYS A 100 -12.00 -3.90 5.73
N PHE A 101 -11.70 -3.00 6.65
CA PHE A 101 -12.17 -3.05 8.04
C PHE A 101 -13.69 -2.88 8.15
N VAL A 102 -14.28 -1.93 7.42
CA VAL A 102 -15.73 -1.71 7.39
C VAL A 102 -16.43 -2.95 6.81
N MET A 103 -15.92 -3.48 5.70
CA MET A 103 -16.48 -4.67 5.05
C MET A 103 -16.37 -5.92 5.94
N TRP A 104 -15.24 -6.08 6.64
CA TRP A 104 -15.04 -7.15 7.61
C TRP A 104 -16.08 -7.03 8.74
N ASN A 105 -16.19 -5.88 9.40
CA ASN A 105 -17.14 -5.69 10.49
C ASN A 105 -18.59 -5.94 10.08
N HIS A 106 -19.02 -5.44 8.91
CA HIS A 106 -20.36 -5.70 8.39
C HIS A 106 -20.65 -7.20 8.23
N ARG A 107 -19.65 -8.02 7.90
CA ARG A 107 -19.81 -9.47 7.78
C ARG A 107 -19.82 -10.17 9.15
N TYR A 108 -18.94 -9.79 10.08
CA TYR A 108 -18.83 -10.44 11.40
C TYR A 108 -19.90 -10.01 12.41
N GLN A 109 -20.45 -8.80 12.31
CA GLN A 109 -21.59 -8.41 13.15
C GLN A 109 -22.80 -9.31 12.91
N VAL A 110 -23.08 -9.70 11.67
CA VAL A 110 -24.23 -10.56 11.32
C VAL A 110 -24.08 -11.99 11.87
N PHE A 111 -22.84 -12.51 12.02
CA PHE A 111 -22.61 -13.83 12.60
C PHE A 111 -22.80 -13.87 14.12
N TYR A 112 -22.47 -12.79 14.84
CA TYR A 112 -22.65 -12.75 16.30
C TYR A 112 -24.12 -12.70 16.73
N VAL A 113 -25.01 -12.06 15.94
CA VAL A 113 -26.45 -12.06 16.25
C VAL A 113 -27.09 -13.44 15.95
N GLY A 114 -26.54 -14.21 15.00
CA GLY A 114 -27.04 -15.55 14.65
C GLY A 114 -26.76 -16.63 15.71
N MET A 115 -25.64 -16.54 16.44
CA MET A 115 -25.33 -17.52 17.50
C MET A 115 -26.19 -17.37 18.76
N TRP A 116 -26.70 -16.17 19.03
CA TRP A 116 -27.56 -15.94 20.21
C TRP A 116 -29.02 -16.39 20.00
N LEU A 117 -29.52 -16.43 18.75
CA LEU A 117 -30.90 -16.83 18.47
C LEU A 117 -31.14 -18.36 18.42
N GLN A 118 -30.10 -19.18 18.24
CA GLN A 118 -30.27 -20.65 18.25
C GLN A 118 -30.26 -21.25 19.67
N GLY A 119 -29.80 -20.53 20.69
CA GLY A 119 -29.76 -21.01 22.08
C GLY A 119 -31.06 -20.87 22.88
N SER A 120 -31.97 -19.97 22.48
CA SER A 120 -33.21 -19.69 23.24
C SER A 120 -34.49 -20.30 22.63
N SER A 121 -34.36 -21.10 21.56
CA SER A 121 -35.52 -21.70 20.87
C SER A 121 -35.76 -23.18 21.20
N ALA A 122 -34.98 -23.78 22.11
CA ALA A 122 -35.01 -25.22 22.40
C ALA A 122 -35.58 -25.58 23.79
N HIS A 123 -36.57 -24.82 24.29
CA HIS A 123 -37.38 -25.26 25.43
C HIS A 123 -38.86 -24.97 25.21
N GLY A 124 -39.40 -25.51 24.11
CA GLY A 124 -40.83 -25.59 23.85
C GLY A 124 -41.35 -26.99 24.20
N THR A 125 -41.85 -27.13 25.42
CA THR A 125 -42.56 -28.27 26.00
C THR A 125 -43.65 -28.82 25.07
N PRO A 126 -43.80 -30.14 24.87
CA PRO A 126 -45.06 -30.72 24.42
C PRO A 126 -45.80 -31.32 25.63
N GLN A 127 -46.80 -30.61 26.14
CA GLN A 127 -47.85 -31.20 26.98
C GLN A 127 -49.17 -30.99 26.25
N GLN A 128 -49.51 -31.97 25.41
CA GLN A 128 -50.81 -32.07 24.76
C GLN A 128 -51.78 -32.73 25.74
N LYS A 129 -52.87 -32.01 25.99
CA LYS A 129 -53.99 -32.36 26.86
C LYS A 129 -55.02 -33.18 26.07
N VAL A 130 -55.63 -34.15 26.78
CA VAL A 130 -56.74 -35.07 26.44
C VAL A 130 -56.34 -36.34 25.70
#